data_AF-A0A353RMA7-F1
#
_entry.id   AF-A0A353RMA7-F1
#
_cell.length_a   1.000
_cell.length_b   1.000
_cell.length_c   1.000
_cell.angle_alpha   90.00
_cell.angle_beta   90.00
_cell.angle_gamma   90.00
#
_symmetry.space_group_name_H-M   'P 1'
#
loop_
_entity.id
_entity.type
_entity.pdbx_description
1 polymer ?
#
loop_
_entity_poly.entity_id
_entity_poly.type
_entity_poly.pdbx_seq_one_letter_code
_entity_poly.pdbx_strand_id
1 'polypeptide(L)'
;MDIPELLQYAFFRNALLGSLFASVACGIIGTYVVSRRLVFISGGITHASFGGLGIGFYFSLPPILSAMAFSVFSAFGIQWLSRKQGVREDSAIAVFWSLG
;
A
#
# COMPACT_ATOMS: atom_id res chain seq x y z
N MET A 1 17.70 -31.61 -0.96
CA MET A 1 16.51 -30.86 -0.56
C MET A 1 15.54 -30.98 -1.69
N ASP A 2 14.56 -31.86 -1.52
CA ASP A 2 13.60 -32.13 -2.58
C ASP A 2 12.47 -31.09 -2.50
N ILE A 3 12.06 -30.56 -3.65
CA ILE A 3 10.92 -29.62 -3.78
C ILE A 3 9.67 -30.06 -2.98
N PRO A 4 9.27 -31.36 -2.94
CA PRO A 4 8.16 -31.81 -2.11
C PRO A 4 8.35 -31.62 -0.60
N GLU A 5 9.58 -31.63 -0.07
CA GLU A 5 9.83 -31.35 1.36
C GLU A 5 9.57 -29.88 1.69
N LEU A 6 9.90 -28.96 0.78
CA LEU A 6 9.61 -27.52 0.94
C LEU A 6 8.11 -27.24 1.04
N LEU A 7 7.27 -27.97 0.30
CA LEU A 7 5.81 -27.79 0.34
C LEU A 7 5.16 -28.26 1.65
N GLN A 8 5.84 -29.08 2.46
CA GLN A 8 5.32 -29.50 3.76
C GLN A 8 5.39 -28.37 4.80
N TYR A 9 6.25 -27.38 4.60
CA TYR A 9 6.33 -26.23 5.48
C TYR A 9 5.12 -25.32 5.29
N ALA A 10 4.34 -25.13 6.36
CA ALA A 10 3.20 -24.22 6.37
C ALA A 10 3.59 -22.78 5.94
N PHE A 11 4.80 -22.34 6.31
CA PHE A 11 5.36 -21.07 5.86
C PHE A 11 5.44 -20.99 4.33
N PHE A 12 5.99 -22.02 3.68
CA PHE A 12 6.17 -22.02 2.22
C PHE A 12 4.83 -22.06 1.48
N ARG A 13 3.88 -22.88 1.99
CA ARG A 13 2.52 -22.91 1.46
C ARG A 13 1.79 -21.57 1.59
N ASN A 14 1.92 -20.91 2.75
CA ASN A 14 1.32 -19.59 2.98
C ASN A 14 2.00 -18.50 2.14
N ALA A 15 3.33 -18.54 1.97
CA ALA A 15 4.05 -17.60 1.14
C ALA A 15 3.65 -17.71 -0.34
N LEU A 16 3.49 -18.94 -0.86
CA LEU A 16 3.00 -19.19 -2.22
C LEU A 16 1.56 -18.70 -2.42
N LEU A 17 0.66 -19.00 -1.48
CA LEU A 17 -0.71 -18.49 -1.54
C LEU A 17 -0.74 -16.97 -1.46
N GLY A 18 0.02 -16.38 -0.52
CA GLY A 18 0.12 -14.93 -0.35
C GLY A 18 0.67 -14.22 -1.58
N SER A 19 1.73 -14.73 -2.20
CA SER A 19 2.31 -14.15 -3.41
C SER A 19 1.41 -14.29 -4.64
N LEU A 20 0.61 -15.37 -4.71
CA LEU A 20 -0.41 -15.55 -5.73
C LEU A 20 -1.50 -14.48 -5.61
N PHE A 21 -2.07 -14.31 -4.42
CA PHE A 21 -3.08 -13.27 -4.17
C PHE A 21 -2.51 -11.86 -4.40
N ALA A 22 -1.28 -11.60 -3.95
CA ALA A 22 -0.61 -10.32 -4.15
C ALA A 22 -0.37 -10.02 -5.64
N SER A 23 0.03 -11.02 -6.43
CA SER A 23 0.23 -10.87 -7.88
C SER A 23 -1.06 -10.50 -8.60
N VAL A 24 -2.18 -11.17 -8.26
CA VAL A 24 -3.49 -10.87 -8.86
C VAL A 24 -3.93 -9.44 -8.51
N ALA A 25 -3.83 -9.05 -7.24
CA ALA A 25 -4.17 -7.70 -6.81
C ALA A 25 -3.28 -6.65 -7.49
N CYS A 26 -1.96 -6.88 -7.56
CA CYS A 26 -1.01 -5.98 -8.20
C CYS A 26 -1.26 -5.85 -9.71
N GLY A 27 -1.64 -6.92 -10.41
CA GLY A 27 -2.00 -6.86 -11.82
C GLY A 27 -3.25 -6.00 -12.08
N ILE A 28 -4.30 -6.16 -11.26
CA ILE A 28 -5.54 -5.40 -11.40
C ILE A 28 -5.31 -3.92 -11.04
N ILE A 29 -4.67 -3.64 -9.91
CA ILE A 29 -4.45 -2.27 -9.43
C ILE A 29 -3.41 -1.56 -10.31
N GLY A 30 -2.34 -2.25 -10.68
CA GLY A 30 -1.24 -1.69 -11.48
C GLY A 30 -1.69 -1.25 -12.87
N THR A 31 -2.51 -2.05 -13.56
CA THR A 31 -3.07 -1.67 -14.86
C THR A 31 -3.94 -0.42 -14.78
N TYR A 32 -4.77 -0.31 -13.74
CA TYR A 32 -5.56 0.89 -13.48
C TYR A 32 -4.68 2.13 -13.22
N VAL A 33 -3.68 1.98 -12.34
CA VAL A 33 -2.75 3.05 -11.96
C VAL A 33 -1.99 3.59 -13.19
N VAL A 34 -1.48 2.70 -14.05
CA VAL A 34 -0.75 3.08 -15.25
C VAL A 34 -1.66 3.77 -16.26
N SER A 35 -2.86 3.23 -16.52
CA SER A 35 -3.83 3.83 -17.45
C SER A 35 -4.23 5.26 -17.05
N ARG A 36 -4.33 5.51 -15.74
CA ARG A 36 -4.67 6.82 -15.19
C ARG A 36 -3.48 7.76 -14.98
N ARG A 37 -2.26 7.33 -15.36
CA ARG A 37 -1.00 8.05 -15.12
C ARG A 37 -0.76 8.39 -13.64
N LEU A 38 -1.30 7.59 -12.72
CA LEU A 38 -1.16 7.77 -11.27
C LEU A 38 0.04 6.98 -10.72
N VAL A 39 1.12 6.80 -11.50
CA VAL A 39 2.18 5.82 -11.20
C VAL A 39 2.83 6.05 -9.82
N PHE A 40 2.92 7.31 -9.38
CA PHE A 40 3.48 7.67 -8.08
C PHE A 40 2.58 7.33 -6.88
N ILE A 41 1.29 7.05 -7.08
CA ILE A 41 0.32 6.83 -5.99
C ILE A 41 0.69 5.63 -5.13
N SER A 42 1.24 4.59 -5.76
CA SER A 42 1.69 3.38 -5.08
C SER A 42 2.77 3.71 -4.04
N GLY A 43 3.81 4.46 -4.45
CA GLY A 43 4.92 4.87 -3.59
C GLY A 43 4.50 5.85 -2.48
N GLY A 44 3.61 6.80 -2.79
CA GLY A 44 3.10 7.75 -1.80
C GLY A 44 2.28 7.06 -0.71
N ILE A 45 1.43 6.09 -1.07
CA ILE A 45 0.61 5.34 -0.10
C ILE A 45 1.48 4.45 0.77
N THR A 46 2.49 3.74 0.23
CA THR A 46 3.39 2.92 1.05
C THR A 46 4.16 3.75 2.07
N HIS A 47 4.68 4.92 1.69
CA HIS A 47 5.34 5.81 2.65
C HIS A 47 4.39 6.33 3.73
N ALA A 48 3.22 6.82 3.33
CA ALA A 48 2.22 7.27 4.29
C ALA A 48 1.83 6.13 5.27
N SER A 49 1.73 4.89 4.79
CA SER A 49 1.39 3.72 5.62
C SER A 49 2.42 3.48 6.75
N PHE A 50 3.69 3.86 6.57
CA PHE A 50 4.70 3.79 7.64
C PHE A 50 4.38 4.73 8.81
N GLY A 51 3.88 5.94 8.54
CA GLY A 51 3.38 6.84 9.59
C GLY A 51 2.26 6.18 10.41
N GLY A 52 1.34 5.47 9.74
CA GLY A 52 0.29 4.69 10.38
C GLY A 52 0.80 3.51 11.24
N LEU A 53 1.88 2.85 10.82
CA LEU A 53 2.56 1.84 11.63
C LEU A 53 3.16 2.46 12.90
N GLY A 54 3.83 3.60 12.79
CA GLY A 54 4.42 4.32 13.92
C GLY A 54 3.38 4.70 14.98
N ILE A 55 2.23 5.23 14.54
CA ILE A 55 1.09 5.54 15.42
C ILE A 55 0.55 4.27 16.08
N GLY A 56 0.40 3.18 15.31
CA GLY A 56 -0.05 1.88 15.83
C GLY A 56 0.84 1.35 16.95
N PHE A 57 2.16 1.35 16.72
CA PHE A 57 3.14 0.93 17.72
C PHE A 57 3.12 1.83 18.96
N TYR A 58 3.03 3.16 18.78
CA TYR A 58 3.02 4.10 19.89
C TYR A 58 1.80 3.91 20.81
N PHE A 59 0.61 3.71 20.24
CA PHE A 59 -0.62 3.51 21.01
C PHE A 59 -0.90 2.05 21.37
N SER A 60 0.00 1.10 21.04
CA SER A 60 -0.23 -0.34 21.20
C SER A 60 -1.49 -0.87 20.49
N LEU A 61 -1.89 -0.21 19.40
CA LEU A 61 -2.96 -0.67 18.52
C LEU A 61 -2.45 -1.74 17.56
N PRO A 62 -3.34 -2.60 17.01
CA PRO A 62 -2.98 -3.54 15.94
C PRO A 62 -2.32 -2.78 14.77
N PRO A 63 -1.02 -3.01 14.49
CA PRO A 63 -0.26 -2.18 13.54
C PRO A 63 -0.80 -2.25 12.12
N ILE A 64 -1.33 -3.40 11.73
CA ILE A 64 -1.97 -3.59 10.42
C ILE A 64 -3.21 -2.70 10.29
N LEU A 65 -4.02 -2.59 11.35
CA LEU A 65 -5.25 -1.80 11.29
C LEU A 65 -4.95 -0.31 11.26
N SER A 66 -3.97 0.15 12.04
CA SER A 66 -3.55 1.56 12.05
C SER A 66 -2.91 1.95 10.72
N ALA A 67 -2.06 1.08 10.14
CA ALA A 67 -1.49 1.26 8.81
C ALA A 67 -2.61 1.40 7.77
N MET A 68 -3.55 0.44 7.73
CA MET A 68 -4.68 0.47 6.79
C MET A 68 -5.52 1.74 6.92
N ALA A 69 -5.86 2.13 8.15
CA ALA A 69 -6.62 3.36 8.39
C ALA A 69 -5.87 4.58 7.85
N PHE A 70 -4.58 4.69 8.14
CA PHE A 70 -3.76 5.82 7.69
C PHE A 70 -3.56 5.84 6.17
N SER A 71 -3.40 4.69 5.51
CA SER A 71 -3.35 4.56 4.05
C SER A 71 -4.64 5.09 3.41
N VAL A 72 -5.81 4.72 3.96
CA VAL A 72 -7.12 5.15 3.47
C VAL A 72 -7.29 6.66 3.66
N PHE A 73 -6.97 7.20 4.83
CA PHE A 73 -7.01 8.64 5.08
C PHE A 73 -6.09 9.42 4.13
N SER A 74 -4.89 8.90 3.87
CA SER A 74 -3.94 9.50 2.93
C SER A 74 -4.46 9.48 1.49
N ALA A 75 -5.07 8.37 1.05
CA ALA A 75 -5.69 8.27 -0.26
C ALA A 75 -6.84 9.29 -0.43
N PHE A 76 -7.69 9.46 0.59
CA PHE A 76 -8.72 10.51 0.61
C PHE A 76 -8.10 11.92 0.59
N GLY A 77 -7.03 12.14 1.35
CA GLY A 77 -6.29 13.40 1.37
C GLY A 77 -5.73 13.78 -0.01
N ILE A 78 -5.11 12.83 -0.71
CA ILE A 78 -4.61 13.01 -2.08
C ILE A 78 -5.77 13.36 -3.02
N GLN A 79 -6.89 12.61 -2.95
CA GLN A 79 -8.04 12.86 -3.81
C GLN A 79 -8.69 14.22 -3.54
N TRP A 80 -8.78 14.63 -2.28
CA TRP A 80 -9.32 15.92 -1.88
C TRP A 80 -8.44 17.08 -2.36
N LEU A 81 -7.12 16.95 -2.19
CA LEU A 81 -6.16 17.96 -2.60
C LEU A 81 -6.15 18.13 -4.12
N SER A 82 -6.19 17.02 -4.86
CA SER A 82 -6.27 17.02 -6.33
C SER A 82 -7.56 17.67 -6.84
N ARG A 83 -8.73 17.32 -6.28
CA ARG A 83 -10.02 17.85 -6.75
C ARG A 83 -10.26 19.31 -6.36
N LYS A 84 -9.88 19.72 -5.15
CA LYS A 84 -10.29 21.01 -4.57
C LYS A 84 -9.30 22.14 -4.85
N GLN A 85 -7.99 21.84 -4.97
CA GLN A 85 -6.97 22.86 -5.21
C GLN A 85 -6.48 22.91 -6.67
N GLY A 86 -6.99 22.04 -7.56
CA GLY A 86 -6.53 21.98 -8.96
C GLY A 86 -5.07 21.59 -9.12
N VAL A 87 -4.47 21.02 -8.06
CA VAL A 87 -3.10 20.54 -8.03
C VAL A 87 -3.04 19.24 -8.84
N ARG A 88 -2.02 19.07 -9.69
CA ARG A 88 -1.80 17.82 -10.42
C ARG A 88 -1.75 16.66 -9.43
N GLU A 89 -2.41 15.56 -9.79
CA GLU A 89 -2.48 14.36 -8.95
C GLU A 89 -1.09 13.92 -8.49
N ASP A 90 -0.09 13.97 -9.37
CA ASP A 90 1.32 13.67 -9.08
C ASP A 90 1.90 14.55 -7.95
N SER A 91 1.58 15.86 -7.95
CA SER A 91 2.08 16.79 -6.93
C SER A 91 1.37 16.60 -5.59
N ALA A 92 0.08 16.28 -5.60
CA ALA A 92 -0.65 15.95 -4.38
C ALA A 92 -0.10 14.65 -3.74
N ILE A 93 0.23 13.66 -4.56
CA ILE A 93 0.88 12.42 -4.12
C ILE A 93 2.25 12.71 -3.51
N ALA A 94 3.05 13.59 -4.12
CA ALA A 94 4.39 13.94 -3.63
C ALA A 94 4.37 14.59 -2.23
N VAL A 95 3.35 15.40 -1.91
CA VAL A 95 3.18 15.98 -0.57
C VAL A 95 2.98 14.89 0.48
N PHE A 96 2.12 13.91 0.18
CA PHE A 96 1.87 12.79 1.08
C PHE A 96 3.04 11.81 1.18
N TRP A 97 3.87 11.71 0.14
CA TRP A 97 5.11 10.94 0.19
C TRP A 97 6.05 11.49 1.28
N SER A 98 6.17 12.82 1.41
CA SER A 98 7.03 13.43 2.43
C SER A 98 6.51 13.30 3.87
N LEU A 99 5.27 12.82 4.08
CA LEU A 99 4.67 12.60 5.40
C LEU A 99 5.02 11.23 6.00
N GLY A 100 5.66 10.34 5.24
CA GLY A 100 6.12 9.02 5.68
C GLY A 100 7.43 9.07 6.45
#